data_AF-A0A193BV29-F1
#
_entry.id   AF-A0A193BV29-F1
#
_cell.length_a   1.000
_cell.length_b   1.000
_cell.length_c   1.000
_cell.angle_alpha   90.00
_cell.angle_beta   90.00
_cell.angle_gamma   90.00
#
_symmetry.space_group_name_H-M   'P 1'
#
loop_
_entity.id
_entity.type
_entity.pdbx_description
1 polymer ?
#
loop_
_entity_poly.entity_id
_entity_poly.type
_entity_poly.pdbx_seq_one_letter_code
_entity_poly.pdbx_strand_id
1 'polypeptide(L)'
;MRAGIPRQSSRPVYSQADYQAQVIRLDDDVTLHTVEAGDLTAGPANGGLRIRFYSDDEQAHDDARLLAERMTVKHALYGTGFSGAKIVARADPHTVDRQRLLDAVADVLNERCGRLYTGCDLNTSAADMETLYKRSKYILSAMGSAVDPSLATAHGVFASTARALGQKLVGSTFLVHGIGKVGAAVARFLVSAGGTVYTYDSDPKAAVDWCTALPHTAKWWELSVDAVVLCSSSGVVDARIAEELRASVLVSAANAPFASPEVEPCLTRRQVTWVPDVVSNAGAVICDSVEFYNPDAFNSTVPERLYAFVRNEVDAMTEAYLAQGRGVGTRWPELLRTARPGADSVCGKRFSMARDLPSQIVELSGDQPNSVRSIEPSAVERLPT
;
A
#
# COMPACT_ATOMS: atom_id res chain seq x y z
N MET A 1 20.35 10.31 4.20
CA MET A 1 19.68 11.16 5.19
C MET A 1 18.37 10.48 5.57
N ARG A 2 18.16 10.15 6.84
CA ARG A 2 16.92 9.51 7.29
C ARG A 2 15.86 10.60 7.44
N ALA A 3 14.88 10.62 6.55
CA ALA A 3 13.76 11.55 6.63
C ALA A 3 12.95 11.22 7.89
N GLY A 4 12.96 12.11 8.88
CA GLY A 4 11.96 12.10 9.96
C GLY A 4 10.59 12.31 9.36
N ILE A 5 9.57 11.66 9.92
CA ILE A 5 8.18 11.83 9.46
C ILE A 5 7.73 13.23 9.91
N PRO A 6 7.46 14.18 9.00
CA PRO A 6 6.99 15.49 9.40
C PRO A 6 5.55 15.40 9.90
N ARG A 7 5.19 16.25 10.86
CA ARG A 7 3.81 16.37 11.36
C ARG A 7 2.88 16.78 10.22
N GLN A 8 1.97 15.89 9.81
CA GLN A 8 0.94 16.22 8.82
C GLN A 8 -0.17 17.04 9.50
N SER A 9 -0.33 18.31 9.10
CA SER A 9 -1.36 19.21 9.64
C SER A 9 -2.66 19.25 8.83
N SER A 10 -2.93 18.25 7.98
CA SER A 10 -4.26 18.13 7.38
C SER A 10 -5.27 17.84 8.49
N ARG A 11 -6.37 18.60 8.56
CA ARG A 11 -7.44 18.32 9.52
C ARG A 11 -7.83 16.84 9.39
N PRO A 12 -7.71 16.04 10.46
CA PRO A 12 -7.98 14.62 10.36
C PRO A 12 -9.46 14.42 9.99
N VAL A 13 -9.73 13.43 9.14
CA VAL A 13 -11.10 13.10 8.71
C VAL A 13 -11.95 12.66 9.91
N TYR A 14 -11.28 12.12 10.92
CA TYR A 14 -11.83 11.64 12.17
C TYR A 14 -11.20 12.41 13.33
N SER A 15 -11.96 12.62 14.41
CA SER A 15 -11.47 13.29 15.60
C SER A 15 -10.53 12.38 16.40
N GLN A 16 -9.66 12.95 17.24
CA GLN A 16 -8.83 12.11 18.12
C GLN A 16 -9.66 11.25 19.08
N ALA A 17 -10.89 11.67 19.41
CA ALA A 17 -11.82 10.94 20.26
C ALA A 17 -12.45 9.72 19.56
N ASP A 18 -12.30 9.61 18.24
CA ASP A 18 -12.86 8.51 17.45
C ASP A 18 -11.97 7.25 17.51
N TYR A 19 -10.79 7.32 18.13
CA TYR A 19 -9.83 6.23 18.21
C TYR A 19 -9.44 5.90 19.65
N GLN A 20 -9.25 4.62 19.90
CA GLN A 20 -8.66 4.08 21.12
C GLN A 20 -7.19 3.77 20.88
N ALA A 21 -6.36 4.07 21.86
CA ALA A 21 -4.91 3.88 21.78
C ALA A 21 -4.39 3.15 23.02
N GLN A 22 -3.47 2.21 22.80
CA GLN A 22 -2.71 1.52 23.84
C GLN A 22 -1.22 1.57 23.48
N VAL A 23 -0.39 1.93 24.45
CA VAL A 23 1.07 1.92 24.31
C VAL A 23 1.65 0.99 25.37
N ILE A 24 2.44 0.02 24.95
CA ILE A 24 3.14 -0.93 25.83
C ILE A 24 4.63 -0.73 25.62
N ARG A 25 5.37 -0.50 26.72
CA ARG A 25 6.83 -0.50 26.69
C ARG A 25 7.34 -1.90 26.99
N LEU A 26 8.07 -2.48 26.06
CA LEU A 26 8.71 -3.78 26.24
C LEU A 26 10.12 -3.59 26.80
N ASP A 27 10.89 -2.67 26.21
CA ASP A 27 12.24 -2.27 26.63
C ASP A 27 12.45 -0.77 26.40
N ASP A 28 13.63 -0.23 26.74
CA ASP A 28 13.95 1.20 26.59
C ASP A 28 13.77 1.71 25.16
N ASP A 29 14.18 0.90 24.17
CA ASP A 29 14.11 1.23 22.74
C ASP A 29 13.01 0.46 21.99
N VAL A 30 12.14 -0.28 22.71
CA VAL A 30 11.07 -1.10 22.12
C VAL A 30 9.72 -0.73 22.72
N THR A 31 8.90 -0.03 21.94
CA THR A 31 7.52 0.31 22.32
C THR A 31 6.52 -0.15 21.26
N LEU A 32 5.39 -0.68 21.71
CA LEU A 32 4.30 -1.17 20.88
C LEU A 32 3.11 -0.21 20.99
N HIS A 33 2.74 0.40 19.87
CA HIS A 33 1.65 1.35 19.74
C HIS A 33 0.51 0.70 18.96
N THR A 34 -0.62 0.50 19.61
CA THR A 34 -1.84 -0.03 19.00
C THR A 34 -2.88 1.08 18.96
N VAL A 35 -3.39 1.39 17.77
CA VAL A 35 -4.46 2.38 17.56
C VAL A 35 -5.58 1.73 16.78
N GLU A 36 -6.81 1.81 17.27
CA GLU A 36 -7.98 1.20 16.64
C GLU A 36 -9.20 2.13 16.71
N ALA A 37 -10.09 2.04 15.73
CA ALA A 37 -11.31 2.82 15.71
C ALA A 37 -12.18 2.48 16.93
N GLY A 38 -12.74 3.51 17.58
CA GLY A 38 -13.70 3.36 18.67
C GLY A 38 -15.08 2.88 18.19
N ASP A 39 -15.45 3.25 16.96
CA ASP A 39 -16.66 2.74 16.29
C ASP A 39 -16.34 1.48 15.46
N LEU A 40 -16.93 0.36 15.89
CA LEU A 40 -16.80 -0.94 15.24
C LEU A 40 -18.10 -1.37 14.53
N THR A 41 -18.98 -0.43 14.19
CA THR A 41 -20.24 -0.71 13.48
C THR A 41 -20.00 -1.37 12.12
N ALA A 42 -18.90 -1.03 11.43
CA ALA A 42 -18.53 -1.66 10.16
C ALA A 42 -18.10 -3.12 10.34
N GLY A 43 -17.54 -3.46 11.51
CA GLY A 43 -17.00 -4.77 11.87
C GLY A 43 -15.76 -4.63 12.77
N PRO A 44 -15.00 -5.71 13.00
CA PRO A 44 -13.80 -5.64 13.83
C PRO A 44 -12.76 -4.70 13.21
N ALA A 45 -11.86 -4.18 14.03
CA ALA A 45 -10.77 -3.35 13.55
C ALA A 45 -9.70 -4.23 12.87
N ASN A 46 -9.15 -3.80 11.73
CA ASN A 46 -8.11 -4.51 11.01
C ASN A 46 -7.00 -3.55 10.56
N GLY A 47 -5.75 -3.98 10.77
CA GLY A 47 -4.56 -3.32 10.21
C GLY A 47 -3.25 -4.04 10.53
N GLY A 48 -2.31 -3.98 9.58
CA GLY A 48 -1.05 -4.73 9.66
C GLY A 48 -0.06 -4.22 10.73
N LEU A 49 0.79 -5.13 11.19
CA LEU A 49 1.88 -4.91 12.14
C LEU A 49 3.13 -4.37 11.42
N ARG A 50 3.54 -3.16 11.80
CA ARG A 50 4.76 -2.51 11.32
C ARG A 50 5.86 -2.58 12.37
N ILE A 51 7.09 -2.89 11.95
CA ILE A 51 8.29 -2.74 12.78
C ILE A 51 9.16 -1.67 12.13
N ARG A 52 9.43 -0.57 12.80
CA ARG A 52 10.25 0.51 12.24
C ARG A 52 10.98 1.27 13.33
N PHE A 53 12.17 1.76 13.01
CA PHE A 53 12.89 2.67 13.87
C PHE A 53 12.24 4.07 13.84
N TYR A 54 11.96 4.61 15.02
CA TYR A 54 11.56 6.00 15.24
C TYR A 54 12.47 6.59 16.31
N SER A 55 12.77 7.89 16.24
CA SER A 55 13.66 8.54 17.22
C SER A 55 13.04 8.59 18.62
N ASP A 56 11.72 8.62 18.71
CA ASP A 56 10.97 8.73 19.96
C ASP A 56 9.59 8.03 19.85
N ASP A 57 8.93 7.84 20.99
CA ASP A 57 7.62 7.21 21.09
C ASP A 57 6.50 8.05 20.46
N GLU A 58 6.64 9.39 20.45
CA GLU A 58 5.62 10.30 19.88
C GLU A 58 5.52 10.09 18.37
N GLN A 59 6.64 9.99 17.66
CA GLN A 59 6.66 9.72 16.21
C GLN A 59 6.09 8.34 15.86
N ALA A 60 6.36 7.33 16.68
CA ALA A 60 5.78 6.00 16.48
C ALA A 60 4.26 6.01 16.70
N HIS A 61 3.81 6.76 17.71
CA HIS A 61 2.40 6.93 18.00
C HIS A 61 1.67 7.68 16.88
N ASP A 62 2.24 8.79 16.40
CA ASP A 62 1.68 9.59 15.31
C ASP A 62 1.57 8.77 14.01
N ASP A 63 2.57 7.95 13.68
CA ASP A 63 2.49 7.03 12.52
C ASP A 63 1.39 5.98 12.72
N ALA A 64 1.26 5.41 13.93
CA ALA A 64 0.18 4.47 14.23
C ALA A 64 -1.20 5.09 14.05
N ARG A 65 -1.41 6.31 14.54
CA ARG A 65 -2.66 7.06 14.39
C ARG A 65 -2.97 7.37 12.94
N LEU A 66 -2.03 7.97 12.23
CA LEU A 66 -2.18 8.33 10.81
C LEU A 66 -2.57 7.09 9.98
N LEU A 67 -1.89 5.97 10.20
CA LEU A 67 -2.15 4.75 9.45
C LEU A 67 -3.48 4.11 9.84
N ALA A 68 -3.89 4.14 11.11
CA ALA A 68 -5.21 3.65 11.53
C ALA A 68 -6.34 4.45 10.88
N GLU A 69 -6.20 5.78 10.81
CA GLU A 69 -7.16 6.66 10.12
C GLU A 69 -7.25 6.33 8.62
N ARG A 70 -6.10 6.12 7.97
CA ARG A 70 -6.06 5.69 6.57
C ARG A 70 -6.68 4.32 6.36
N MET A 71 -6.52 3.39 7.30
CA MET A 71 -7.18 2.08 7.25
C MET A 71 -8.70 2.23 7.35
N THR A 72 -9.22 3.12 8.20
CA THR A 72 -10.66 3.40 8.27
C THR A 72 -11.19 3.90 6.94
N VAL A 73 -10.50 4.87 6.32
CA VAL A 73 -10.89 5.38 4.99
C VAL A 73 -10.83 4.28 3.94
N LYS A 74 -9.74 3.51 3.88
CA LYS A 74 -9.55 2.43 2.91
C LYS A 74 -10.61 1.34 3.04
N HIS A 75 -10.88 0.88 4.26
CA HIS A 75 -11.92 -0.11 4.52
C HIS A 75 -13.31 0.39 4.12
N ALA A 76 -13.61 1.67 4.39
CA ALA A 76 -14.86 2.28 3.98
C ALA A 76 -15.00 2.41 2.45
N LEU A 77 -13.93 2.81 1.74
CA LEU A 77 -13.94 2.94 0.28
C LEU A 77 -14.22 1.61 -0.41
N TYR A 78 -13.60 0.53 0.07
CA TYR A 78 -13.76 -0.79 -0.53
C TYR A 78 -14.91 -1.60 0.07
N GLY A 79 -15.55 -1.10 1.13
CA GLY A 79 -16.60 -1.82 1.85
C GLY A 79 -16.09 -3.15 2.38
N THR A 80 -14.91 -3.20 2.99
CA THR A 80 -14.28 -4.47 3.42
C THR A 80 -14.97 -5.15 4.60
N GLY A 81 -15.86 -4.44 5.30
CA GLY A 81 -16.47 -4.91 6.55
C GLY A 81 -15.58 -4.76 7.78
N PHE A 82 -14.48 -4.03 7.69
CA PHE A 82 -13.63 -3.74 8.84
C PHE A 82 -13.66 -2.26 9.22
N SER A 83 -13.38 -2.00 10.50
CA SER A 83 -12.96 -0.67 10.97
C SER A 83 -11.43 -0.54 10.90
N GLY A 84 -10.90 0.68 10.94
CA GLY A 84 -9.46 0.89 10.85
C GLY A 84 -8.71 0.58 12.14
N ALA A 85 -7.55 -0.05 12.01
CA ALA A 85 -6.57 -0.16 13.08
C ALA A 85 -5.14 -0.07 12.55
N LYS A 86 -4.19 0.06 13.47
CA LYS A 86 -2.77 -0.12 13.23
C LYS A 86 -2.04 -0.60 14.46
N ILE A 87 -1.03 -1.45 14.24
CA ILE A 87 -0.03 -1.80 15.24
C ILE A 87 1.35 -1.37 14.72
N VAL A 88 2.05 -0.55 15.49
CA VAL A 88 3.40 -0.06 15.20
C VAL A 88 4.33 -0.40 16.36
N ALA A 89 5.37 -1.16 16.08
CA ALA A 89 6.49 -1.37 16.98
C ALA A 89 7.61 -0.39 16.63
N ARG A 90 7.92 0.52 17.56
CA ARG A 90 9.16 1.28 17.53
C ARG A 90 10.27 0.33 17.91
N ALA A 91 11.07 -0.09 16.95
CA ALA A 91 12.24 -0.94 17.16
C ALA A 91 13.13 -0.94 15.90
N ASP A 92 14.41 -1.29 16.05
CA ASP A 92 15.24 -1.63 14.89
C ASP A 92 14.84 -3.05 14.40
N PRO A 93 14.30 -3.18 13.16
CA PRO A 93 13.83 -4.46 12.64
C PRO A 93 14.93 -5.51 12.47
N HIS A 94 16.21 -5.11 12.51
CA HIS A 94 17.35 -6.00 12.34
C HIS A 94 17.88 -6.55 13.66
N THR A 95 17.61 -5.89 14.79
CA THR A 95 18.19 -6.26 16.10
C THR A 95 17.15 -6.56 17.17
N VAL A 96 15.88 -6.20 16.95
CA VAL A 96 14.80 -6.46 17.91
C VAL A 96 14.66 -7.96 18.22
N ASP A 97 14.38 -8.29 19.48
CA ASP A 97 13.90 -9.62 19.86
C ASP A 97 12.50 -9.83 19.27
N ARG A 98 12.49 -10.47 18.09
CA ARG A 98 11.26 -10.72 17.33
C ARG A 98 10.27 -11.59 18.10
N GLN A 99 10.74 -12.60 18.83
CA GLN A 99 9.85 -13.51 19.55
C GLN A 99 9.12 -12.76 20.66
N ARG A 100 9.87 -12.02 21.49
CA ARG A 100 9.28 -11.22 22.58
C ARG A 100 8.31 -10.15 22.07
N LEU A 101 8.63 -9.51 20.95
CA LEU A 101 7.75 -8.52 20.34
C LEU A 101 6.44 -9.16 19.85
N LEU A 102 6.52 -10.27 19.09
CA LEU A 102 5.35 -10.98 18.60
C LEU A 102 4.52 -11.54 19.76
N ASP A 103 5.16 -11.95 20.84
CA ASP A 103 4.48 -12.40 22.05
C ASP A 103 3.62 -11.30 22.69
N ALA A 104 4.15 -10.08 22.77
CA ALA A 104 3.38 -8.93 23.26
C ALA A 104 2.24 -8.56 22.31
N VAL A 105 2.44 -8.67 20.99
CA VAL A 105 1.37 -8.47 20.00
C VAL A 105 0.26 -9.50 20.18
N ALA A 106 0.61 -10.77 20.44
CA ALA A 106 -0.38 -11.83 20.70
C ALA A 106 -1.25 -11.51 21.91
N ASP A 107 -0.64 -11.00 22.99
CA ASP A 107 -1.36 -10.62 24.21
C ASP A 107 -2.35 -9.49 23.93
N VAL A 108 -1.93 -8.44 23.23
CA VAL A 108 -2.84 -7.34 22.81
C VAL A 108 -4.02 -7.87 21.99
N LEU A 109 -3.77 -8.73 20.99
CA LEU A 109 -4.82 -9.29 20.14
C LEU A 109 -5.80 -10.15 20.96
N ASN A 110 -5.27 -10.97 21.87
CA ASN A 110 -6.07 -11.85 22.72
C ASN A 110 -6.94 -11.06 23.71
N GLU A 111 -6.42 -9.97 24.29
CA GLU A 111 -7.19 -9.03 25.13
C GLU A 111 -8.38 -8.43 24.37
N ARG A 112 -8.24 -8.19 23.06
CA ARG A 112 -9.31 -7.65 22.22
C ARG A 112 -10.38 -8.67 21.84
N CYS A 113 -10.19 -9.96 22.14
CA CYS A 113 -11.18 -11.02 21.93
C CYS A 113 -11.82 -11.02 20.52
N GLY A 114 -11.03 -10.78 19.47
CA GLY A 114 -11.53 -10.73 18.09
C GLY A 114 -12.15 -9.40 17.66
N ARG A 115 -11.97 -8.33 18.44
CA ARG A 115 -12.27 -6.96 18.02
C ARG A 115 -11.16 -6.32 17.20
N LEU A 116 -9.96 -6.89 17.21
CA LEU A 116 -8.78 -6.43 16.47
C LEU A 116 -8.14 -7.61 15.73
N TYR A 117 -7.89 -7.44 14.45
CA TYR A 117 -7.11 -8.35 13.61
C TYR A 117 -5.89 -7.64 13.05
N THR A 118 -4.79 -8.39 12.91
CA THR A 118 -3.58 -7.87 12.26
C THR A 118 -3.07 -8.78 11.14
N GLY A 119 -2.07 -8.30 10.42
CA GLY A 119 -1.44 -8.95 9.28
C GLY A 119 -0.07 -8.35 9.00
N CYS A 120 0.51 -8.62 7.84
CA CYS A 120 1.81 -8.07 7.46
C CYS A 120 1.74 -6.55 7.16
N ASP A 121 2.83 -5.84 7.45
CA ASP A 121 3.17 -4.50 6.96
C ASP A 121 4.71 -4.40 6.83
N LEU A 122 5.26 -3.19 6.86
CA LEU A 122 6.67 -2.91 6.73
C LEU A 122 7.49 -3.65 7.81
N ASN A 123 8.48 -4.40 7.34
CA ASN A 123 9.41 -5.23 8.12
C ASN A 123 8.80 -6.40 8.90
N THR A 124 7.58 -6.81 8.55
CA THR A 124 7.00 -8.09 8.97
C THR A 124 6.76 -9.01 7.77
N SER A 125 6.69 -10.31 8.03
CA SER A 125 6.64 -11.36 7.03
C SER A 125 5.57 -12.41 7.36
N ALA A 126 5.26 -13.27 6.38
CA ALA A 126 4.37 -14.40 6.59
C ALA A 126 4.87 -15.32 7.72
N ALA A 127 6.19 -15.51 7.86
CA ALA A 127 6.78 -16.29 8.95
C ALA A 127 6.57 -15.64 10.33
N ASP A 128 6.58 -14.30 10.40
CA ASP A 128 6.24 -13.59 11.63
C ASP A 128 4.74 -13.83 11.97
N MET A 129 3.86 -13.80 10.97
CA MET A 129 2.42 -14.07 11.15
C MET A 129 2.15 -15.52 11.55
N GLU A 130 2.84 -16.50 10.97
CA GLU A 130 2.76 -17.91 11.37
C GLU A 130 3.23 -18.12 12.82
N THR A 131 4.27 -17.39 13.23
CA THR A 131 4.76 -17.43 14.61
C THR A 131 3.72 -16.85 15.57
N LEU A 132 3.15 -15.70 15.20
CA LEU A 132 2.10 -15.03 15.96
C LEU A 132 0.83 -15.90 16.07
N TYR A 133 0.48 -16.63 14.99
CA TYR A 133 -0.69 -17.51 14.95
C TYR A 133 -0.66 -18.66 15.96
N LYS A 134 0.54 -19.08 16.38
CA LYS A 134 0.71 -20.10 17.44
C LYS A 134 0.14 -19.66 18.79
N ARG A 135 -0.01 -18.35 19.02
CA ARG A 135 -0.51 -17.77 20.29
C ARG A 135 -1.81 -16.97 20.13
N SER A 136 -2.14 -16.47 18.94
CA SER A 136 -3.38 -15.74 18.69
C SER A 136 -3.95 -16.07 17.32
N LYS A 137 -5.25 -16.37 17.27
CA LYS A 137 -5.95 -16.66 16.00
C LYS A 137 -6.39 -15.40 15.25
N TYR A 138 -6.21 -14.21 15.80
CA TYR A 138 -6.75 -12.95 15.27
C TYR A 138 -5.83 -12.34 14.20
N ILE A 139 -5.46 -13.16 13.21
CA ILE A 139 -4.51 -12.84 12.15
C ILE A 139 -5.17 -13.04 10.80
N LEU A 140 -5.02 -12.07 9.91
CA LEU A 140 -5.40 -12.13 8.50
C LEU A 140 -4.12 -11.91 7.68
N SER A 141 -3.67 -12.96 7.02
CA SER A 141 -2.41 -12.93 6.26
C SER A 141 -2.32 -14.03 5.20
N ALA A 142 -3.47 -14.57 4.79
CA ALA A 142 -3.57 -15.67 3.83
C ALA A 142 -2.81 -16.94 4.27
N MET A 143 -2.80 -17.26 5.56
CA MET A 143 -2.04 -18.42 6.07
C MET A 143 -2.55 -19.73 5.48
N GLY A 144 -1.62 -20.52 4.94
CA GLY A 144 -1.95 -21.80 4.29
C GLY A 144 -2.64 -21.65 2.93
N SER A 145 -2.78 -20.43 2.40
CA SER A 145 -3.33 -20.18 1.06
C SER A 145 -2.22 -20.00 0.03
N ALA A 146 -2.54 -20.26 -1.24
CA ALA A 146 -1.67 -19.92 -2.37
C ALA A 146 -1.71 -18.41 -2.70
N VAL A 147 -2.66 -17.67 -2.13
CA VAL A 147 -2.78 -16.22 -2.27
C VAL A 147 -1.65 -15.52 -1.51
N ASP A 148 -0.87 -14.70 -2.20
CA ASP A 148 0.01 -13.70 -1.59
C ASP A 148 -0.66 -12.31 -1.55
N PRO A 149 -0.96 -11.74 -0.35
CA PRO A 149 -1.52 -10.39 -0.19
C PRO A 149 -0.62 -9.26 -0.74
N SER A 150 0.69 -9.47 -0.79
CA SER A 150 1.65 -8.53 -1.38
C SER A 150 1.46 -8.46 -2.90
N LEU A 151 1.27 -9.62 -3.56
CA LEU A 151 0.95 -9.69 -4.98
C LEU A 151 -0.43 -9.11 -5.27
N ALA A 152 -1.43 -9.36 -4.42
CA ALA A 152 -2.72 -8.70 -4.54
C ALA A 152 -2.57 -7.17 -4.53
N THR A 153 -1.77 -6.64 -3.61
CA THR A 153 -1.46 -5.20 -3.56
C THR A 153 -0.76 -4.73 -4.84
N ALA A 154 0.21 -5.48 -5.35
CA ALA A 154 0.88 -5.16 -6.61
C ALA A 154 -0.08 -5.13 -7.81
N HIS A 155 -1.03 -6.07 -7.88
CA HIS A 155 -2.07 -6.10 -8.90
C HIS A 155 -3.00 -4.88 -8.83
N GLY A 156 -3.43 -4.50 -7.62
CA GLY A 156 -4.21 -3.28 -7.42
C GLY A 156 -3.46 -2.02 -7.86
N VAL A 157 -2.19 -1.88 -7.46
CA VAL A 157 -1.34 -0.74 -7.81
C VAL A 157 -1.10 -0.67 -9.32
N PHE A 158 -0.86 -1.81 -9.97
CA PHE A 158 -0.75 -1.90 -11.42
C PHE A 158 -2.04 -1.45 -12.11
N ALA A 159 -3.20 -1.92 -11.64
CA ALA A 159 -4.49 -1.51 -12.17
C ALA A 159 -4.73 -0.01 -12.04
N SER A 160 -4.43 0.55 -10.86
CA SER A 160 -4.53 1.98 -10.59
C SER A 160 -3.60 2.82 -11.49
N THR A 161 -2.37 2.33 -11.70
CA THR A 161 -1.39 2.97 -12.59
C THR A 161 -1.86 2.97 -14.04
N ALA A 162 -2.36 1.84 -14.53
CA ALA A 162 -2.92 1.72 -15.87
C ALA A 162 -4.10 2.69 -16.06
N ARG A 163 -5.03 2.73 -15.10
CA ARG A 163 -6.18 3.64 -15.12
C ARG A 163 -5.77 5.11 -15.12
N ALA A 164 -4.81 5.50 -14.29
CA ALA A 164 -4.31 6.87 -14.21
C ALA A 164 -3.62 7.35 -15.49
N LEU A 165 -3.04 6.43 -16.27
CA LEU A 165 -2.48 6.68 -17.60
C LEU A 165 -3.50 6.55 -18.75
N GLY A 166 -4.79 6.33 -18.44
CA GLY A 166 -5.81 6.11 -19.47
C GLY A 166 -5.58 4.82 -20.27
N GLN A 167 -5.11 3.77 -19.61
CA GLN A 167 -4.77 2.46 -20.17
C GLN A 167 -3.60 2.46 -21.19
N LYS A 168 -2.87 3.57 -21.31
CA LYS A 168 -1.71 3.68 -22.20
C LYS A 168 -0.44 3.17 -21.51
N LEU A 169 -0.26 1.85 -21.49
CA LEU A 169 0.93 1.21 -20.89
C LEU A 169 2.06 0.97 -21.91
N VAL A 170 1.71 0.49 -23.10
CA VAL A 170 2.69 0.16 -24.15
C VAL A 170 3.44 1.42 -24.61
N GLY A 171 4.77 1.37 -24.53
CA GLY A 171 5.64 2.48 -24.91
C GLY A 171 5.71 3.62 -23.88
N SER A 172 4.98 3.53 -22.77
CA SER A 172 5.10 4.47 -21.67
C SER A 172 6.32 4.17 -20.81
N THR A 173 6.81 5.19 -20.12
CA THR A 173 7.99 5.15 -19.25
C THR A 173 7.59 5.23 -17.78
N PHE A 174 8.21 4.39 -16.96
CA PHE A 174 7.85 4.25 -15.55
C PHE A 174 9.08 4.33 -14.66
N LEU A 175 8.92 4.88 -13.47
CA LEU A 175 9.87 4.70 -12.37
C LEU A 175 9.17 4.00 -11.20
N VAL A 176 9.70 2.87 -10.74
CA VAL A 176 9.26 2.20 -9.52
C VAL A 176 10.26 2.47 -8.40
N HIS A 177 9.80 3.14 -7.33
CA HIS A 177 10.63 3.50 -6.18
C HIS A 177 10.39 2.55 -5.01
N GLY A 178 11.38 1.71 -4.70
CA GLY A 178 11.33 0.66 -3.69
C GLY A 178 11.07 -0.70 -4.33
N ILE A 179 12.01 -1.62 -4.21
CA ILE A 179 12.06 -2.93 -4.87
C ILE A 179 11.93 -4.05 -3.83
N GLY A 180 11.06 -3.84 -2.85
CA GLY A 180 10.51 -4.91 -2.02
C GLY A 180 9.54 -5.81 -2.79
N LYS A 181 8.82 -6.69 -2.09
CA LYS A 181 7.86 -7.65 -2.69
C LYS A 181 6.88 -6.98 -3.67
N VAL A 182 6.22 -5.90 -3.24
CA VAL A 182 5.22 -5.18 -4.03
C VAL A 182 5.85 -4.47 -5.22
N GLY A 183 6.90 -3.68 -4.99
CA GLY A 183 7.52 -2.88 -6.05
C GLY A 183 8.17 -3.74 -7.13
N ALA A 184 8.85 -4.83 -6.76
CA ALA A 184 9.40 -5.76 -7.74
C ALA A 184 8.32 -6.42 -8.61
N ALA A 185 7.16 -6.76 -8.03
CA ALA A 185 6.03 -7.29 -8.78
C ALA A 185 5.41 -6.24 -9.72
N VAL A 186 5.19 -5.01 -9.24
CA VAL A 186 4.69 -3.90 -10.08
C VAL A 186 5.63 -3.63 -11.25
N ALA A 187 6.94 -3.58 -11.02
CA ALA A 187 7.93 -3.39 -12.06
C ALA A 187 7.83 -4.47 -13.15
N ARG A 188 7.73 -5.74 -12.75
CA ARG A 188 7.52 -6.85 -13.71
C ARG A 188 6.21 -6.72 -14.49
N PHE A 189 5.11 -6.34 -13.83
CA PHE A 189 3.82 -6.16 -14.52
C PHE A 189 3.88 -5.04 -15.56
N LEU A 190 4.54 -3.93 -15.24
CA LEU A 190 4.72 -2.81 -16.16
C LEU A 190 5.61 -3.18 -17.35
N VAL A 191 6.68 -3.95 -17.14
CA VAL A 191 7.50 -4.52 -18.23
C VAL A 191 6.65 -5.43 -19.12
N SER A 192 5.93 -6.39 -18.53
CA SER A 192 5.08 -7.32 -19.27
C SER A 192 3.98 -6.61 -20.08
N ALA A 193 3.53 -5.44 -19.62
CA ALA A 193 2.58 -4.60 -20.35
C ALA A 193 3.21 -3.72 -21.44
N GLY A 194 4.50 -3.90 -21.74
CA GLY A 194 5.21 -3.17 -22.79
C GLY A 194 5.75 -1.79 -22.36
N GLY A 195 5.87 -1.55 -21.05
CA GLY A 195 6.46 -0.33 -20.50
C GLY A 195 7.99 -0.37 -20.44
N THR A 196 8.63 0.80 -20.56
CA THR A 196 10.05 0.97 -20.23
C THR A 196 10.17 1.34 -18.76
N VAL A 197 10.80 0.48 -17.94
CA VAL A 197 10.77 0.62 -16.48
C VAL A 197 12.16 0.93 -15.93
N TYR A 198 12.23 2.00 -15.15
CA TYR A 198 13.35 2.34 -14.28
C TYR A 198 13.03 1.95 -12.84
N THR A 199 14.02 1.53 -12.07
CA THR A 199 13.86 1.17 -10.67
C THR A 199 14.82 1.98 -9.80
N TYR A 200 14.37 2.36 -8.61
CA TYR A 200 15.20 2.99 -7.59
C TYR A 200 15.01 2.28 -6.25
N ASP A 201 16.10 1.96 -5.55
CA ASP A 201 16.07 1.51 -4.16
C ASP A 201 17.28 2.08 -3.40
N SER A 202 17.13 2.16 -2.07
CA SER A 202 18.23 2.46 -1.16
C SER A 202 19.24 1.32 -1.04
N ASP A 203 18.83 0.07 -1.26
CA ASP A 203 19.73 -1.07 -1.38
C ASP A 203 20.34 -1.10 -2.80
N PRO A 204 21.65 -0.87 -2.96
CA PRO A 204 22.29 -0.87 -4.27
C PRO A 204 22.27 -2.24 -4.98
N LYS A 205 21.90 -3.31 -4.27
CA LYS A 205 21.78 -4.66 -4.84
C LYS A 205 20.39 -4.95 -5.40
N ALA A 206 19.40 -4.12 -5.09
CA ALA A 206 18.03 -4.37 -5.50
C ALA A 206 17.89 -4.12 -7.01
N ALA A 207 17.48 -5.16 -7.73
CA ALA A 207 17.29 -5.13 -9.18
C ALA A 207 16.09 -5.99 -9.58
N VAL A 208 15.51 -5.65 -10.72
CA VAL A 208 14.44 -6.42 -11.35
C VAL A 208 14.85 -6.64 -12.79
N ASP A 209 14.75 -7.89 -13.26
CA ASP A 209 15.04 -8.21 -14.65
C ASP A 209 14.26 -7.31 -15.61
N TRP A 210 14.89 -6.95 -16.73
CA TRP A 210 14.31 -6.11 -17.79
C TRP A 210 14.01 -4.66 -17.38
N CYS A 211 14.39 -4.24 -16.17
CA CYS A 211 14.33 -2.86 -15.72
C CYS A 211 15.72 -2.20 -15.74
N THR A 212 15.76 -0.87 -15.84
CA THR A 212 16.99 -0.09 -15.68
C THR A 212 17.10 0.39 -14.23
N ALA A 213 18.02 -0.21 -13.45
CA ALA A 213 18.28 0.21 -12.08
C ALA A 213 19.06 1.53 -12.04
N LEU A 214 18.49 2.54 -11.41
CA LEU A 214 19.17 3.80 -11.12
C LEU A 214 20.16 3.62 -9.95
N PRO A 215 21.27 4.36 -9.92
CA PRO A 215 22.13 4.42 -8.74
C PRO A 215 21.34 4.85 -7.50
N HIS A 216 21.64 4.28 -6.33
CA HIS A 216 20.99 4.65 -5.06
C HIS A 216 21.19 6.14 -4.67
N THR A 217 22.19 6.81 -5.26
CA THR A 217 22.45 8.25 -5.12
C THR A 217 21.68 9.12 -6.11
N ALA A 218 21.00 8.54 -7.10
CA ALA A 218 20.30 9.29 -8.13
C ALA A 218 19.13 10.08 -7.55
N LYS A 219 18.98 11.31 -8.02
CA LYS A 219 17.76 12.11 -7.81
C LYS A 219 16.67 11.62 -8.75
N TRP A 220 16.04 10.52 -8.38
CA TRP A 220 15.07 9.81 -9.20
C TRP A 220 13.90 10.70 -9.67
N TRP A 221 13.56 11.76 -8.94
CA TRP A 221 12.49 12.70 -9.31
C TRP A 221 12.83 13.63 -10.48
N GLU A 222 14.11 13.75 -10.84
CA GLU A 222 14.58 14.51 -12.01
C GLU A 222 14.51 13.69 -13.32
N LEU A 223 14.22 12.38 -13.23
CA LEU A 223 14.04 11.51 -14.39
C LEU A 223 12.69 11.79 -15.05
N SER A 224 12.71 12.08 -16.35
CA SER A 224 11.49 12.29 -17.14
C SER A 224 10.82 10.95 -17.44
N VAL A 225 9.67 10.69 -16.81
CA VAL A 225 8.86 9.48 -17.03
C VAL A 225 7.38 9.82 -17.11
N ASP A 226 6.56 8.93 -17.67
CA ASP A 226 5.11 9.12 -17.71
C ASP A 226 4.49 8.93 -16.32
N ALA A 227 4.92 7.89 -15.59
CA ALA A 227 4.42 7.59 -14.25
C ALA A 227 5.51 7.19 -13.25
N VAL A 228 5.37 7.66 -12.01
CA VAL A 228 6.14 7.19 -10.85
C VAL A 228 5.23 6.34 -9.96
N VAL A 229 5.73 5.19 -9.52
CA VAL A 229 5.05 4.31 -8.57
C VAL A 229 5.87 4.20 -7.28
N LEU A 230 5.32 4.67 -6.16
CA LEU A 230 5.98 4.69 -4.85
C LEU A 230 5.68 3.40 -4.08
N CYS A 231 6.68 2.55 -3.87
CA CYS A 231 6.56 1.22 -3.27
C CYS A 231 7.47 0.97 -2.06
N SER A 232 8.02 2.03 -1.45
CA SER A 232 9.02 1.94 -0.37
C SER A 232 8.46 2.25 1.02
N SER A 233 8.40 3.53 1.39
CA SER A 233 8.05 3.97 2.74
C SER A 233 7.09 5.16 2.73
N SER A 234 6.59 5.50 3.92
CA SER A 234 5.86 6.74 4.15
C SER A 234 6.78 7.96 4.01
N GLY A 235 6.23 9.09 3.58
CA GLY A 235 6.93 10.38 3.53
C GLY A 235 8.03 10.50 2.47
N VAL A 236 7.99 9.72 1.41
CA VAL A 236 9.02 9.71 0.33
C VAL A 236 9.02 11.00 -0.48
N VAL A 237 7.84 11.60 -0.70
CA VAL A 237 7.72 12.84 -1.50
C VAL A 237 7.54 14.01 -0.54
N ASP A 238 8.54 14.89 -0.49
CA ASP A 238 8.45 16.18 0.18
C ASP A 238 8.09 17.30 -0.82
N ALA A 239 7.95 18.53 -0.33
CA ALA A 239 7.59 19.69 -1.16
C ALA A 239 8.63 19.98 -2.26
N ARG A 240 9.93 19.72 -2.01
CA ARG A 240 10.98 19.90 -3.01
C ARG A 240 10.86 18.88 -4.12
N ILE A 241 10.72 17.60 -3.77
CA ILE A 241 10.51 16.51 -4.72
C ILE A 241 9.27 16.78 -5.55
N ALA A 242 8.16 17.20 -4.92
CA ALA A 242 6.93 17.55 -5.64
C ALA A 242 7.12 18.69 -6.66
N GLU A 243 7.95 19.69 -6.33
CA GLU A 243 8.25 20.81 -7.23
C GLU A 243 9.23 20.41 -8.36
N GLU A 244 10.14 19.48 -8.12
CA GLU A 244 11.13 19.05 -9.11
C GLU A 244 10.66 17.85 -9.95
N LEU A 245 9.59 17.17 -9.54
CA LEU A 245 9.09 15.94 -10.16
C LEU A 245 8.83 16.11 -11.66
N ARG A 246 9.46 15.25 -12.46
CA ARG A 246 9.30 15.18 -13.92
C ARG A 246 8.45 14.00 -14.37
N ALA A 247 7.28 13.84 -13.75
CA ALA A 247 6.30 12.82 -14.11
C ALA A 247 4.90 13.41 -14.27
N SER A 248 4.08 12.79 -15.12
CA SER A 248 2.68 13.20 -15.32
C SER A 248 1.73 12.52 -14.34
N VAL A 249 2.09 11.30 -13.90
CA VAL A 249 1.29 10.47 -13.00
C VAL A 249 2.13 10.02 -11.79
N LEU A 250 1.51 10.00 -10.61
CA LEU A 250 2.08 9.47 -9.38
C LEU A 250 1.10 8.51 -8.72
N VAL A 251 1.49 7.26 -8.50
CA VAL A 251 0.66 6.24 -7.82
C VAL A 251 1.44 5.66 -6.64
N SER A 252 0.78 5.28 -5.56
CA SER A 252 1.47 4.83 -4.35
C SER A 252 0.99 3.48 -3.84
N ALA A 253 1.89 2.50 -3.82
CA ALA A 253 1.72 1.31 -3.00
C ALA A 253 2.05 1.57 -1.53
N ALA A 254 2.95 2.52 -1.24
CA ALA A 254 3.33 2.89 0.12
C ALA A 254 2.19 3.64 0.83
N ASN A 255 1.98 3.35 2.11
CA ASN A 255 1.03 4.10 2.93
C ASN A 255 1.62 5.48 3.29
N ALA A 256 0.80 6.53 3.23
CA ALA A 256 1.15 7.92 3.51
C ALA A 256 2.43 8.39 2.76
N PRO A 257 2.44 8.42 1.42
CA PRO A 257 3.65 8.69 0.63
C PRO A 257 4.19 10.13 0.76
N PHE A 258 3.37 11.08 1.21
CA PHE A 258 3.72 12.49 1.25
C PHE A 258 4.25 12.89 2.62
N ALA A 259 5.37 13.62 2.62
CA ALA A 259 6.01 14.09 3.83
C ALA A 259 5.22 15.21 4.49
N SER A 260 4.46 15.99 3.71
CA SER A 260 3.71 17.12 4.24
C SER A 260 2.43 17.43 3.42
N PRO A 261 1.45 18.15 4.01
CA PRO A 261 0.20 18.49 3.32
C PRO A 261 0.39 19.40 2.09
N GLU A 262 1.49 20.13 2.01
CA GLU A 262 1.80 21.04 0.89
C GLU A 262 2.14 20.31 -0.41
N VAL A 263 2.44 19.02 -0.34
CA VAL A 263 2.74 18.17 -1.50
C VAL A 263 1.54 18.11 -2.45
N GLU A 264 0.33 17.89 -1.93
CA GLU A 264 -0.87 17.79 -2.78
C GLU A 264 -1.16 19.09 -3.56
N PRO A 265 -1.25 20.28 -2.92
CA PRO A 265 -1.38 21.54 -3.64
C PRO A 265 -0.26 21.79 -4.66
N CYS A 266 0.96 21.36 -4.35
CA CYS A 266 2.09 21.44 -5.26
C CYS A 266 1.86 20.60 -6.52
N LEU A 267 1.51 19.32 -6.36
CA LEU A 267 1.18 18.41 -7.45
C LEU A 267 0.00 18.92 -8.29
N THR A 268 -1.06 19.46 -7.66
CA THR A 268 -2.19 20.10 -8.37
C THR A 268 -1.73 21.23 -9.28
N ARG A 269 -0.97 22.19 -8.72
CA ARG A 269 -0.47 23.36 -9.45
C ARG A 269 0.43 22.96 -10.62
N ARG A 270 1.19 21.88 -10.44
CA ARG A 270 2.06 21.26 -11.44
C ARG A 270 1.32 20.39 -12.46
N GLN A 271 0.00 20.23 -12.31
CA GLN A 271 -0.85 19.38 -13.15
C GLN A 271 -0.41 17.91 -13.17
N VAL A 272 0.27 17.46 -12.12
CA VAL A 272 0.59 16.05 -11.91
C VAL A 272 -0.68 15.36 -11.41
N THR A 273 -1.08 14.27 -12.07
CA THR A 273 -2.17 13.44 -11.57
C THR A 273 -1.62 12.49 -10.52
N TRP A 274 -2.14 12.49 -9.29
CA TRP A 274 -1.76 11.49 -8.31
C TRP A 274 -2.96 10.67 -7.85
N VAL A 275 -2.74 9.39 -7.60
CA VAL A 275 -3.74 8.51 -6.99
C VAL A 275 -3.36 8.28 -5.53
N PRO A 276 -4.24 8.61 -4.57
CA PRO A 276 -3.95 8.36 -3.17
C PRO A 276 -3.68 6.88 -2.88
N ASP A 277 -2.83 6.61 -1.90
CA ASP A 277 -2.51 5.25 -1.43
C ASP A 277 -3.76 4.47 -1.02
N VAL A 278 -4.70 5.05 -0.26
CA VAL A 278 -5.94 4.38 0.17
C VAL A 278 -6.85 3.98 -1.00
N VAL A 279 -6.65 4.56 -2.19
CA VAL A 279 -7.28 4.13 -3.43
C VAL A 279 -6.43 3.06 -4.09
N SER A 280 -5.13 3.30 -4.29
CA SER A 280 -4.30 2.47 -5.16
C SER A 280 -3.77 1.16 -4.53
N ASN A 281 -3.65 1.08 -3.20
CA ASN A 281 -2.94 -0.02 -2.52
C ASN A 281 -3.83 -0.97 -1.70
N ALA A 282 -5.11 -1.09 -2.05
CA ALA A 282 -6.09 -1.84 -1.26
C ALA A 282 -6.07 -3.37 -1.41
N GLY A 283 -5.13 -3.93 -2.20
CA GLY A 283 -5.16 -5.36 -2.53
C GLY A 283 -5.11 -6.28 -1.31
N ALA A 284 -4.24 -6.01 -0.33
CA ALA A 284 -4.19 -6.82 0.90
C ALA A 284 -5.50 -6.75 1.70
N VAL A 285 -6.10 -5.57 1.89
CA VAL A 285 -7.35 -5.46 2.68
C VAL A 285 -8.57 -6.05 1.99
N ILE A 286 -8.56 -6.09 0.65
CA ILE A 286 -9.56 -6.84 -0.11
C ILE A 286 -9.36 -8.34 0.14
N CYS A 287 -8.13 -8.83 0.16
CA CYS A 287 -7.85 -10.23 0.52
C CYS A 287 -8.29 -10.54 1.95
N ASP A 288 -7.96 -9.70 2.93
CA ASP A 288 -8.39 -9.83 4.32
C ASP A 288 -9.93 -9.93 4.43
N SER A 289 -10.65 -9.13 3.63
CA SER A 289 -12.12 -9.18 3.57
C SER A 289 -12.62 -10.52 3.05
N VAL A 290 -12.03 -11.04 1.98
CA VAL A 290 -12.41 -12.36 1.43
C VAL A 290 -12.02 -13.48 2.38
N GLU A 291 -10.82 -13.45 2.96
CA GLU A 291 -10.33 -14.41 3.96
C GLU A 291 -11.28 -14.51 5.16
N PHE A 292 -11.75 -13.36 5.68
CA PHE A 292 -12.61 -13.32 6.86
C PHE A 292 -14.08 -13.64 6.57
N TYR A 293 -14.65 -13.06 5.51
CA TYR A 293 -16.10 -13.15 5.24
C TYR A 293 -16.49 -14.27 4.27
N ASN A 294 -15.53 -14.84 3.55
CA ASN A 294 -15.76 -15.94 2.62
C ASN A 294 -14.59 -16.95 2.62
N PRO A 295 -14.28 -17.55 3.79
CA PRO A 295 -13.10 -18.40 3.97
C PRO A 295 -13.07 -19.62 3.05
N ASP A 296 -14.22 -20.21 2.74
CA ASP A 296 -14.30 -21.37 1.85
C ASP A 296 -13.86 -21.02 0.43
N ALA A 297 -14.32 -19.88 -0.10
CA ALA A 297 -13.89 -19.39 -1.41
C ALA A 297 -12.43 -18.95 -1.39
N PHE A 298 -11.98 -18.29 -0.31
CA PHE A 298 -10.59 -17.87 -0.16
C PHE A 298 -9.61 -19.05 -0.18
N ASN A 299 -9.95 -20.14 0.50
CA ASN A 299 -9.08 -21.32 0.63
C ASN A 299 -9.12 -22.22 -0.62
N SER A 300 -10.17 -22.14 -1.44
CA SER A 300 -10.33 -22.98 -2.64
C SER A 300 -10.07 -22.25 -3.95
N THR A 301 -9.86 -20.93 -3.94
CA THR A 301 -9.57 -20.16 -5.16
C THR A 301 -8.16 -20.39 -5.67
N VAL A 302 -8.00 -20.32 -6.99
CA VAL A 302 -6.68 -20.04 -7.58
C VAL A 302 -6.33 -18.56 -7.36
N PRO A 303 -5.06 -18.21 -7.08
CA PRO A 303 -4.67 -16.83 -6.77
C PRO A 303 -5.03 -15.83 -7.87
N GLU A 304 -4.88 -16.20 -9.14
CA GLU A 304 -5.11 -15.33 -10.30
C GLU A 304 -6.52 -14.77 -10.33
N ARG A 305 -7.50 -15.53 -9.85
CA ARG A 305 -8.89 -15.11 -9.76
C ARG A 305 -9.10 -14.02 -8.72
N LEU A 306 -8.51 -14.19 -7.54
CA LEU A 306 -8.58 -13.17 -6.48
C LEU A 306 -7.81 -11.92 -6.92
N TYR A 307 -6.68 -12.08 -7.60
CA TYR A 307 -5.93 -10.96 -8.15
C TYR A 307 -6.71 -10.22 -9.25
N ALA A 308 -7.47 -10.93 -10.10
CA ALA A 308 -8.37 -10.30 -11.07
C ALA A 308 -9.49 -9.52 -10.37
N PHE A 309 -10.08 -10.09 -9.31
CA PHE A 309 -11.05 -9.37 -8.49
C PHE A 309 -10.47 -8.08 -7.89
N VAL A 310 -9.27 -8.16 -7.31
CA VAL A 310 -8.56 -6.99 -6.77
C VAL A 310 -8.30 -5.94 -7.85
N ARG A 311 -7.83 -6.35 -9.05
CA ARG A 311 -7.61 -5.42 -10.17
C ARG A 311 -8.89 -4.65 -10.52
N ASN A 312 -10.02 -5.36 -10.63
CA ASN A 312 -11.29 -4.76 -11.00
C ASN A 312 -11.82 -3.79 -9.93
N GLU A 313 -11.73 -4.16 -8.66
CA GLU A 313 -12.16 -3.28 -7.56
C GLU A 313 -11.30 -2.00 -7.50
N VAL A 314 -9.97 -2.13 -7.63
CA VAL A 314 -9.06 -0.99 -7.57
C VAL A 314 -9.13 -0.12 -8.82
N ASP A 315 -9.32 -0.71 -9.99
CA ASP A 315 -9.54 0.03 -11.25
C ASP A 315 -10.82 0.87 -11.17
N ALA A 316 -11.94 0.28 -10.75
CA ALA A 316 -13.22 0.97 -10.60
C ALA A 316 -13.13 2.12 -9.57
N MET A 317 -12.47 1.88 -8.43
CA MET A 317 -12.26 2.94 -7.42
C MET A 317 -11.34 4.05 -7.95
N THR A 318 -10.31 3.71 -8.70
CA THR A 318 -9.41 4.69 -9.34
C THR A 318 -10.17 5.52 -10.38
N GLU A 319 -11.02 4.89 -11.21
CA GLU A 319 -11.89 5.59 -12.15
C GLU A 319 -12.85 6.55 -11.44
N ALA A 320 -13.55 6.08 -10.41
CA ALA A 320 -14.47 6.90 -9.62
C ALA A 320 -13.76 8.10 -8.96
N TYR A 321 -12.54 7.90 -8.47
CA TYR A 321 -11.70 8.98 -7.94
C TYR A 321 -11.33 10.00 -9.02
N LEU A 322 -10.81 9.55 -10.17
CA LEU A 322 -10.38 10.43 -11.24
C LEU A 322 -11.54 11.21 -11.89
N ALA A 323 -12.75 10.63 -11.91
CA ALA A 323 -13.95 11.29 -12.40
C ALA A 323 -14.36 12.52 -11.58
N GLN A 324 -13.89 12.67 -10.34
CA GLN A 324 -14.13 13.85 -9.50
C GLN A 324 -13.24 15.04 -9.87
N GLY A 325 -12.30 14.85 -10.80
CA GLY A 325 -11.38 15.87 -11.29
C GLY A 325 -9.91 15.53 -10.97
N ARG A 326 -9.02 15.76 -11.95
CA ARG A 326 -7.58 15.55 -11.77
C ARG A 326 -7.04 16.48 -10.68
N GLY A 327 -6.36 15.91 -9.69
CA GLY A 327 -5.64 16.69 -8.68
C GLY A 327 -6.53 17.56 -7.80
N VAL A 328 -7.81 17.20 -7.63
CA VAL A 328 -8.63 17.78 -6.56
C VAL A 328 -8.15 17.11 -5.27
N GLY A 329 -7.45 17.90 -4.45
CA GLY A 329 -6.91 17.48 -3.16
C GLY A 329 -7.89 16.65 -2.32
N THR A 330 -7.34 15.83 -1.44
CA THR A 330 -8.02 14.84 -0.59
C THR A 330 -9.34 15.30 0.05
N ARG A 331 -10.43 15.34 -0.73
CA ARG A 331 -11.80 15.45 -0.24
C ARG A 331 -12.31 14.07 0.12
N TRP A 332 -11.62 13.41 1.07
CA TRP A 332 -12.05 12.13 1.63
C TRP A 332 -13.54 12.06 1.95
N PRO A 333 -14.18 13.12 2.51
CA PRO A 333 -15.61 13.08 2.79
C PRO A 333 -16.48 12.92 1.53
N GLU A 334 -16.07 13.46 0.39
CA GLU A 334 -16.84 13.37 -0.87
C GLU A 334 -16.65 12.00 -1.55
N LEU A 335 -15.43 11.47 -1.52
CA LEU A 335 -15.15 10.10 -1.96
C LEU A 335 -15.89 9.08 -1.08
N LEU A 336 -15.89 9.27 0.24
CA LEU A 336 -16.64 8.42 1.17
C LEU A 336 -18.16 8.57 1.03
N ARG A 337 -18.68 9.74 0.65
CA ARG A 337 -20.11 9.95 0.40
C ARG A 337 -20.60 9.23 -0.85
N THR A 338 -19.75 9.14 -1.87
CA THR A 338 -20.03 8.45 -3.13
C THR A 338 -19.77 6.94 -3.05
N ALA A 339 -18.84 6.52 -2.18
CA ALA A 339 -18.41 5.12 -2.09
C ALA A 339 -19.22 4.24 -1.13
N ARG A 340 -20.07 4.77 -0.23
CA ARG A 340 -20.76 3.93 0.78
C ARG A 340 -21.62 2.85 0.13
N PRO A 341 -21.25 1.57 0.24
CA PRO A 341 -22.08 0.52 -0.27
C PRO A 341 -22.98 0.02 0.90
N GLY A 342 -24.21 -0.41 0.61
CA GLY A 342 -25.22 -0.76 1.64
C GLY A 342 -24.82 -1.95 2.54
N ALA A 343 -25.57 -2.27 3.60
CA ALA A 343 -25.19 -3.35 4.54
C ALA A 343 -24.95 -4.75 3.89
N ASP A 344 -25.53 -5.01 2.72
CA ASP A 344 -25.34 -6.24 1.91
C ASP A 344 -24.10 -6.21 0.98
N SER A 345 -23.18 -5.26 1.18
CA SER A 345 -22.14 -4.93 0.19
C SER A 345 -20.70 -5.29 0.54
N VAL A 346 -20.49 -6.00 1.65
CA VAL A 346 -19.15 -6.37 2.12
C VAL A 346 -18.35 -7.02 0.99
N CYS A 347 -17.21 -6.42 0.62
CA CYS A 347 -16.35 -6.81 -0.50
C CYS A 347 -16.06 -8.31 -0.51
N GLY A 348 -15.65 -8.86 0.65
CA GLY A 348 -15.36 -10.27 0.81
C GLY A 348 -16.52 -11.20 0.47
N LYS A 349 -17.77 -10.79 0.74
CA LYS A 349 -18.98 -11.56 0.41
C LYS A 349 -19.33 -11.48 -1.08
N ARG A 350 -18.88 -10.43 -1.79
CA ARG A 350 -19.08 -10.26 -3.23
C ARG A 350 -18.14 -11.14 -4.06
N PHE A 351 -17.02 -11.57 -3.49
CA PHE A 351 -16.13 -12.52 -4.15
C PHE A 351 -16.86 -13.85 -4.36
N SER A 352 -17.02 -14.25 -5.62
CA SER A 352 -17.77 -15.44 -6.01
C SER A 352 -16.93 -16.35 -6.88
N MET A 353 -17.02 -17.65 -6.61
CA MET A 353 -16.41 -18.72 -7.41
C MET A 353 -17.17 -19.01 -8.72
N ALA A 354 -18.31 -18.37 -8.99
CA ALA A 354 -19.20 -18.72 -10.10
C ALA A 354 -19.13 -17.80 -11.34
N ARG A 355 -18.38 -16.69 -11.31
CA ARG A 355 -18.30 -15.75 -12.46
C ARG A 355 -16.87 -15.61 -12.95
N ASP A 356 -16.69 -15.73 -14.27
CA ASP A 356 -15.52 -15.17 -14.94
C ASP A 356 -15.60 -13.65 -14.80
N LEU A 357 -14.56 -13.05 -14.23
CA LEU A 357 -14.45 -11.61 -14.12
C LEU A 357 -13.73 -11.11 -15.38
N PRO A 358 -14.42 -10.40 -16.31
CA PRO A 358 -13.72 -9.79 -17.42
C PRO A 358 -12.68 -8.80 -16.88
N SER A 359 -11.42 -9.02 -17.21
CA SER A 359 -10.34 -8.06 -16.95
C SER A 359 -10.38 -7.01 -18.06
N GLN A 360 -10.74 -5.76 -17.75
CA GLN A 360 -10.59 -4.65 -18.69
C GLN A 360 -9.12 -4.19 -18.83
N ILE A 361 -8.24 -4.75 -17.99
CA ILE A 361 -6.82 -4.46 -17.94
C ILE A 361 -6.09 -5.51 -18.78
N VAL A 362 -5.07 -5.07 -19.53
CA VAL A 362 -4.18 -5.93 -20.33
C VAL A 362 -3.86 -7.21 -19.54
N GLU A 363 -4.21 -8.36 -20.11
CA GLU A 363 -3.86 -9.65 -19.51
C GLU A 363 -2.34 -9.74 -19.42
N LEU A 364 -1.84 -9.97 -18.20
CA LEU A 364 -0.44 -10.25 -17.97
C LEU A 364 -0.15 -11.62 -18.60
N SER A 365 0.38 -11.66 -19.83
CA SER A 365 0.82 -12.90 -20.43
C SER A 365 1.95 -13.49 -19.57
N GLY A 366 1.82 -14.75 -19.17
CA GLY A 366 2.86 -15.48 -18.42
C GLY A 366 4.16 -15.72 -19.19
N ASP A 367 4.20 -15.34 -20.47
CA ASP A 367 5.40 -15.42 -21.29
C ASP A 367 6.29 -14.19 -21.10
N GLN A 368 7.60 -14.44 -21.07
CA GLN A 368 8.62 -13.39 -21.09
C GLN A 368 8.34 -12.40 -22.23
N PRO A 369 8.62 -11.09 -22.03
CA PRO A 369 8.37 -10.10 -23.07
C PRO A 369 9.16 -10.46 -24.34
N ASN A 370 8.46 -10.96 -25.35
CA ASN A 370 9.03 -11.20 -26.67
C ASN A 370 9.50 -9.86 -27.22
N SER A 371 10.82 -9.69 -27.28
CA SER A 371 11.54 -8.59 -27.94
C SER A 371 11.40 -7.19 -27.33
N VAL A 372 12.01 -6.96 -26.16
CA VAL A 372 12.53 -5.61 -25.87
C VAL A 372 13.81 -5.44 -26.70
N ARG A 373 13.74 -4.64 -27.77
CA ARG A 373 14.93 -4.19 -28.50
C ARG A 373 15.91 -3.59 -27.50
N SER A 374 17.15 -4.06 -27.52
CA SER A 374 18.28 -3.45 -26.81
C SER A 374 18.25 -1.93 -27.00
N ILE A 375 17.91 -1.20 -25.94
CA ILE A 375 17.98 0.25 -25.93
C ILE A 375 19.46 0.60 -25.80
N GLU A 376 19.99 1.36 -26.76
CA GLU A 376 21.36 1.86 -26.71
C GLU A 376 21.59 2.71 -25.44
N PRO A 377 22.78 2.65 -24.82
CA PRO A 377 23.09 3.28 -23.53
C PRO A 377 23.11 4.82 -23.51
N SER A 378 22.51 5.51 -24.48
CA SER A 378 22.63 6.97 -24.65
C SER A 378 21.77 7.83 -23.69
N ALA A 379 20.97 7.22 -22.81
CA ALA A 379 20.17 7.93 -21.82
C ALA A 379 20.83 8.09 -20.44
N VAL A 380 21.93 7.37 -20.17
CA VAL A 380 22.63 7.43 -18.86
C VAL A 380 23.63 8.59 -18.77
N GLU A 381 24.07 9.15 -19.89
CA GLU A 381 25.09 10.22 -19.94
C GLU A 381 24.56 11.65 -19.72
N ARG A 382 23.31 11.84 -19.24
CA ARG A 382 22.75 13.19 -18.97
C ARG A 382 22.27 13.42 -17.54
N LEU A 383 22.77 12.65 -16.58
CA LEU A 383 22.61 12.99 -15.17
C LEU A 383 23.88 13.74 -14.72
N PRO A 384 23.78 15.00 -14.26
CA PRO A 384 24.94 15.66 -13.65
C PRO A 384 25.36 14.88 -12.40
N THR A 385 26.65 14.57 -12.35
CA THR A 385 27.36 13.89 -11.25
C THR A 385 27.15 14.56 -9.90
#